data_AF-A0A4Q7AWR4-F1
#
_entry.id   AF-A0A4Q7AWR4-F1
#
_cell.length_a   1.000
_cell.length_b   1.000
_cell.length_c   1.000
_cell.angle_alpha   90.00
_cell.angle_beta   90.00
_cell.angle_gamma   90.00
#
_symmetry.space_group_name_H-M   'P 1'
#
loop_
_entity.id
_entity.type
_entity.pdbx_description
1 polymer ?
#
loop_
_entity_poly.entity_id
_entity_poly.type
_entity_poly.pdbx_seq_one_letter_code
_entity_poly.pdbx_strand_id
1 'polypeptide(L)'
;MHQQRPRIPLGAHLIIKHLGYSHHGIYAGRGRVIHYSGFAHLFKKHPIEITSLEAFCHGKKFKIQPYRAPKYTGRKVVRRMRSRMHENNYHLIINNCEHLCTWAITGVESSPQVVRMMNRLTTIGYVSSAMSFMNSMMLTVTTTCFALVFYIKKKLREKAKMQISVYTELKQQEHKKH
;
A
#
# COMPACT_ATOMS: atom_id res chain seq x y z
N MET A 1 32.69 -15.59 26.35
CA MET A 1 31.78 -16.70 25.95
C MET A 1 31.36 -16.51 24.50
N HIS A 2 31.93 -17.28 23.56
CA HIS A 2 31.47 -17.28 22.17
C HIS A 2 30.12 -17.98 22.10
N GLN A 3 29.04 -17.19 22.00
CA GLN A 3 27.73 -17.73 21.63
C GLN A 3 27.88 -18.39 20.25
N GLN A 4 27.76 -19.71 20.20
CA GLN A 4 27.67 -20.46 18.95
C GLN A 4 26.43 -19.95 18.22
N ARG A 5 26.64 -19.04 17.25
CA ARG A 5 25.56 -18.61 16.37
C ARG A 5 25.04 -19.86 15.65
N PRO A 6 23.72 -20.12 15.64
CA PRO A 6 23.16 -21.29 14.98
C PRO A 6 23.65 -21.32 13.53
N ARG A 7 24.20 -22.46 13.10
CA ARG A 7 24.81 -22.61 11.78
C ARG A 7 23.71 -22.60 10.72
N ILE A 8 23.45 -21.43 10.14
CA ILE A 8 22.46 -21.27 9.06
C ILE A 8 22.99 -21.94 7.78
N PRO A 9 22.28 -22.92 7.21
CA PRO A 9 22.70 -23.55 5.95
C PRO A 9 22.70 -22.55 4.80
N LEU A 10 23.70 -22.62 3.93
CA LEU A 10 23.71 -21.82 2.70
C LEU A 10 22.45 -22.12 1.87
N GLY A 11 21.82 -21.09 1.32
CA GLY A 11 20.58 -21.23 0.56
C GLY A 11 19.34 -21.46 1.41
N ALA A 12 19.43 -21.41 2.75
CA ALA A 12 18.27 -21.53 3.63
C ALA A 12 17.29 -20.37 3.43
N HIS A 13 16.00 -20.69 3.35
CA HIS A 13 14.92 -19.71 3.33
C HIS A 13 14.61 -19.26 4.76
N LEU A 14 14.86 -17.97 5.01
CA LEU A 14 14.64 -17.30 6.27
C LEU A 14 13.31 -16.53 6.22
N ILE A 15 12.52 -16.67 7.27
CA ILE A 15 11.23 -15.99 7.44
C ILE A 15 11.26 -15.17 8.72
N ILE A 16 10.90 -13.89 8.64
CA ILE A 16 10.68 -13.03 9.79
C ILE A 16 9.21 -12.63 9.82
N LYS A 17 8.60 -12.67 11.00
CA LYS A 17 7.21 -12.22 11.17
C LYS A 17 7.16 -10.74 11.53
N HIS A 18 6.40 -9.98 10.76
CA HIS A 18 5.97 -8.62 11.07
C HIS A 18 4.48 -8.61 11.39
N LEU A 19 3.99 -7.48 11.91
CA LEU A 19 2.56 -7.31 12.12
C LEU A 19 1.89 -7.14 10.75
N GLY A 20 1.04 -8.09 10.35
CA GLY A 20 0.32 -8.06 9.09
C GLY A 20 1.06 -8.62 7.86
N TYR A 21 2.33 -9.03 7.98
CA TYR A 21 3.07 -9.68 6.88
C TYR A 21 4.29 -10.48 7.36
N SER A 22 4.83 -11.33 6.49
CA SER A 22 6.13 -12.00 6.68
C SER A 22 7.17 -11.49 5.68
N HIS A 23 8.41 -11.37 6.15
CA HIS A 23 9.55 -11.00 5.33
C HIS A 23 10.39 -12.24 5.01
N HIS A 24 10.71 -12.42 3.73
CA HIS A 24 11.33 -13.65 3.23
C HIS A 24 12.67 -13.34 2.56
N GLY A 25 13.67 -14.18 2.81
CA GLY A 25 15.00 -14.05 2.22
C GLY A 25 15.77 -15.36 2.16
N ILE A 26 16.79 -15.42 1.31
CA ILE A 26 17.70 -16.57 1.17
C ILE A 26 19.05 -16.24 1.80
N TYR A 27 19.53 -17.10 2.69
CA TYR A 27 20.87 -16.96 3.27
C TYR A 27 21.97 -17.19 2.22
N ALA A 28 22.78 -16.17 1.96
CA ALA A 28 23.85 -16.17 0.96
C ALA A 28 25.23 -16.55 1.53
N GLY A 29 25.30 -16.89 2.81
CA GLY A 29 26.55 -17.19 3.51
C GLY A 29 27.31 -15.93 3.96
N ARG A 30 28.22 -16.13 4.92
CA ARG A 30 29.01 -15.06 5.55
C ARG A 30 28.14 -13.94 6.13
N GLY A 31 27.03 -14.30 6.79
CA GLY A 31 26.15 -13.33 7.42
C GLY A 31 25.37 -12.45 6.44
N ARG A 32 25.17 -12.87 5.19
CA ARG A 32 24.42 -12.10 4.17
C ARG A 32 23.14 -12.80 3.77
N VAL A 33 22.13 -12.02 3.41
CA VAL A 33 20.81 -12.48 2.95
C VAL A 33 20.45 -11.78 1.65
N ILE A 34 19.96 -12.53 0.66
CA ILE A 34 19.35 -11.96 -0.55
C ILE A 34 17.85 -11.94 -0.34
N HIS A 35 17.22 -10.77 -0.47
CA HIS A 35 15.79 -10.61 -0.30
C HIS A 35 15.27 -9.44 -1.14
N TYR A 36 13.96 -9.37 -1.29
CA TYR A 36 13.30 -8.17 -1.79
C TYR A 36 13.32 -7.09 -0.69
N SER A 37 13.56 -5.82 -1.05
CA SER A 37 13.82 -4.71 -0.12
C SER A 37 12.59 -4.23 0.68
N GLY A 38 11.43 -4.88 0.59
CA GLY A 38 10.23 -4.52 1.35
C GLY A 38 9.61 -3.17 0.98
N PHE A 39 8.62 -2.71 1.77
CA PHE A 39 7.91 -1.43 1.58
C PHE A 39 8.77 -0.18 1.81
N ALA A 40 9.93 -0.31 2.46
CA ALA A 40 10.80 0.83 2.81
C ALA A 40 11.40 1.55 1.60
N HIS A 41 11.29 0.99 0.40
CA HIS A 41 11.98 1.47 -0.79
C HIS A 41 11.08 1.58 -2.02
N LEU A 42 9.87 2.12 -1.85
CA LEU A 42 8.89 2.39 -2.91
C LEU A 42 9.41 3.30 -4.08
N PHE A 43 10.69 3.67 -4.08
CA PHE A 43 11.33 4.55 -5.06
C PHE A 43 12.68 4.01 -5.60
N LYS A 44 13.06 2.74 -5.32
CA LYS A 44 14.32 2.16 -5.81
C LYS A 44 14.16 1.41 -7.13
N LYS A 45 15.15 1.57 -8.02
CA LYS A 45 15.27 0.91 -9.34
C LYS A 45 15.57 -0.60 -9.28
N HIS A 46 16.09 -1.09 -8.14
CA HIS A 46 16.48 -2.49 -7.94
C HIS A 46 15.85 -3.01 -6.63
N PRO A 47 14.74 -3.75 -6.71
CA PRO A 47 13.98 -4.16 -5.54
C PRO A 47 14.53 -5.42 -4.86
N ILE A 48 15.48 -6.15 -5.48
CA ILE A 48 16.16 -7.29 -4.86
C ILE A 48 17.56 -6.85 -4.44
N GLU A 49 17.89 -7.07 -3.17
CA GLU A 49 19.14 -6.60 -2.57
C GLU A 49 19.83 -7.68 -1.73
N ILE A 50 21.10 -7.43 -1.42
CA ILE A 50 21.90 -8.26 -0.53
C ILE A 50 22.23 -7.43 0.70
N THR A 51 21.73 -7.85 1.86
CA THR A 51 21.94 -7.16 3.14
C THR A 51 22.65 -8.07 4.13
N SER A 52 23.09 -7.50 5.26
CA SER A 52 23.54 -8.30 6.39
C SER A 52 22.36 -9.04 7.02
N LEU A 53 22.63 -10.18 7.64
CA LEU A 53 21.63 -10.96 8.39
C LEU A 53 21.02 -10.11 9.51
N GLU A 54 21.83 -9.28 10.15
CA GLU A 54 21.38 -8.36 11.20
C GLU A 54 20.40 -7.32 10.67
N ALA A 55 20.73 -6.68 9.54
CA ALA A 55 19.85 -5.74 8.86
C ALA A 55 18.57 -6.43 8.40
N PHE A 56 18.65 -7.63 7.82
CA PHE A 56 17.46 -8.41 7.45
C PHE A 56 16.56 -8.67 8.66
N CYS A 57 17.14 -9.06 9.80
CA CYS A 57 16.42 -9.39 11.03
C CYS A 57 15.79 -8.21 11.76
N HIS A 58 16.36 -7.00 11.69
CA HIS A 58 15.90 -5.82 12.45
C HIS A 58 15.64 -6.14 13.94
N GLY A 59 16.54 -6.88 14.58
CA GLY A 59 16.41 -7.31 15.98
C GLY A 59 15.36 -8.42 16.24
N LYS A 60 14.64 -8.89 15.21
CA LYS A 60 13.65 -9.98 15.34
C LYS A 60 14.27 -11.35 15.10
N LYS A 61 13.67 -12.38 15.72
CA LYS A 61 14.01 -13.78 15.46
C LYS A 61 13.48 -14.21 14.08
N PHE A 62 14.31 -14.93 13.33
CA PHE A 62 13.91 -15.57 12.08
C PHE A 62 13.60 -17.05 12.29
N LYS A 63 12.81 -17.63 11.36
CA LYS A 63 12.59 -19.07 11.23
C LYS A 63 13.18 -19.56 9.92
N ILE A 64 13.65 -20.80 9.88
CA ILE A 64 14.05 -21.45 8.63
C ILE A 64 12.86 -22.24 8.09
N GLN A 65 12.47 -21.99 6.85
CA GLN A 65 11.37 -22.70 6.19
C GLN A 65 11.84 -24.07 5.71
N PRO A 66 11.25 -25.19 6.19
CA PRO A 66 11.54 -26.51 5.64
C PRO A 66 10.85 -26.72 4.30
N TYR A 67 11.50 -27.49 3.43
CA TYR A 67 10.97 -27.97 2.15
C TYR A 67 11.12 -29.49 2.09
N ARG A 68 10.03 -30.22 1.80
CA ARG A 68 10.05 -31.69 1.74
C ARG A 68 10.91 -32.23 0.59
N ALA A 69 10.84 -31.60 -0.58
CA ALA A 69 11.57 -32.01 -1.79
C ALA A 69 12.12 -30.78 -2.54
N PRO A 70 13.18 -30.12 -2.02
CA PRO A 70 13.77 -28.98 -2.71
C PRO A 70 14.50 -29.43 -3.98
N LYS A 71 14.20 -28.82 -5.12
CA LYS A 71 14.89 -29.08 -6.40
C LYS A 71 16.32 -28.53 -6.39
N TYR A 72 16.55 -27.43 -5.67
CA TYR A 72 17.84 -26.76 -5.55
C TYR A 72 18.18 -26.52 -4.08
N THR A 73 19.46 -26.66 -3.72
CA THR A 73 19.98 -26.41 -2.36
C THR A 73 21.32 -25.64 -2.41
N GLY A 74 21.73 -25.06 -1.28
CA GLY A 74 23.06 -24.50 -1.13
C GLY A 74 23.37 -23.37 -2.12
N ARG A 75 24.55 -23.48 -2.77
CA ARG A 75 25.03 -22.52 -3.77
C ARG A 75 24.09 -22.40 -4.97
N LYS A 76 23.37 -23.47 -5.34
CA LYS A 76 22.46 -23.44 -6.49
C LYS A 76 21.29 -22.47 -6.26
N VAL A 77 20.73 -22.46 -5.05
CA VAL A 77 19.68 -21.50 -4.66
C VAL A 77 20.20 -20.07 -4.71
N VAL A 78 21.39 -19.82 -4.15
CA VAL A 78 22.01 -18.48 -4.14
C VAL A 78 22.27 -17.98 -5.56
N ARG A 79 22.74 -18.85 -6.47
CA ARG A 79 22.94 -18.51 -7.89
C ARG A 79 21.63 -18.14 -8.58
N ARG A 80 20.54 -18.85 -8.28
CA ARG A 80 19.21 -18.56 -8.80
C ARG A 80 18.67 -17.23 -8.28
N MET A 81 18.81 -16.94 -6.99
CA MET A 81 18.48 -15.62 -6.45
C MET A 81 19.25 -14.51 -7.16
N ARG A 82 20.54 -14.71 -7.40
CA ARG A 82 21.38 -13.74 -8.10
C ARG A 82 20.99 -13.51 -9.57
N SER A 83 20.46 -14.52 -10.26
CA SER A 83 20.02 -14.35 -11.66
C SER A 83 18.82 -13.42 -11.80
N ARG A 84 18.09 -13.15 -10.71
CA ARG A 84 16.92 -12.25 -10.69
C ARG A 84 17.20 -10.87 -10.11
N MET A 85 18.43 -10.54 -9.72
CA MET A 85 18.75 -9.26 -9.06
C MET A 85 18.33 -8.01 -9.84
N HIS A 86 18.17 -8.12 -11.16
CA HIS A 86 17.78 -7.03 -12.05
C HIS A 86 16.28 -7.04 -12.40
N GLU A 87 15.48 -7.96 -11.86
CA GLU A 87 14.03 -7.96 -12.06
C GLU A 87 13.40 -6.78 -11.32
N ASN A 88 12.49 -6.07 -11.99
CA ASN A 88 11.84 -4.86 -11.47
C ASN A 88 10.31 -5.03 -11.29
N ASN A 89 9.89 -6.23 -10.88
CA ASN A 89 8.47 -6.55 -10.72
C ASN A 89 7.94 -6.07 -9.35
N TYR A 90 7.18 -4.99 -9.40
CA TYR A 90 6.93 -4.15 -8.23
C TYR A 90 5.57 -4.37 -7.54
N HIS A 91 4.60 -5.00 -8.20
CA HIS A 91 3.20 -4.77 -7.84
C HIS A 91 2.77 -5.25 -6.45
N LEU A 92 3.34 -6.33 -5.87
CA LEU A 92 2.92 -6.84 -4.55
C LEU A 92 4.07 -7.53 -3.77
N ILE A 93 4.87 -6.71 -3.08
CA ILE A 93 6.18 -7.07 -2.51
C ILE A 93 6.13 -8.27 -1.53
N ILE A 94 5.14 -8.37 -0.63
CA ILE A 94 5.11 -9.43 0.42
C ILE A 94 5.10 -10.83 -0.21
N ASN A 95 4.13 -11.09 -1.08
CA ASN A 95 4.00 -12.42 -1.69
C ASN A 95 5.08 -12.62 -2.76
N ASN A 96 5.57 -11.55 -3.40
CA ASN A 96 6.72 -11.62 -4.30
C ASN A 96 8.01 -12.07 -3.56
N CYS A 97 8.24 -11.65 -2.31
CA CYS A 97 9.38 -12.12 -1.50
C CYS A 97 9.31 -13.64 -1.28
N GLU A 98 8.13 -14.13 -0.91
CA GLU A 98 7.88 -15.56 -0.69
C GLU A 98 8.03 -16.36 -1.98
N HIS A 99 7.44 -15.88 -3.07
CA HIS A 99 7.49 -16.51 -4.38
C HIS A 99 8.91 -16.57 -4.93
N LEU A 100 9.70 -15.51 -4.78
CA LEU A 100 11.10 -15.51 -5.20
C LEU A 100 11.91 -16.57 -4.44
N CYS A 101 11.78 -16.63 -3.11
CA CYS A 101 12.49 -17.61 -2.30
C CYS A 101 12.05 -19.04 -2.65
N THR A 102 10.75 -19.25 -2.82
CA THR A 102 10.18 -20.55 -3.20
C THR A 102 10.66 -20.97 -4.58
N TRP A 103 10.58 -20.10 -5.59
CA TRP A 103 11.10 -20.36 -6.93
C TRP A 103 12.60 -20.70 -6.91
N ALA A 104 13.39 -20.00 -6.11
CA ALA A 104 14.82 -20.25 -6.03
C ALA A 104 15.13 -21.68 -5.54
N ILE A 105 14.26 -22.24 -4.69
CA ILE A 105 14.41 -23.58 -4.09
C ILE A 105 13.71 -24.67 -4.91
N THR A 106 12.49 -24.44 -5.37
CA THR A 106 11.66 -25.47 -6.03
C THR A 106 11.77 -25.45 -7.55
N GLY A 107 12.16 -24.31 -8.13
CA GLY A 107 12.13 -24.11 -9.58
C GLY A 107 10.76 -23.81 -10.15
N VAL A 108 9.72 -23.76 -9.32
CA VAL A 108 8.35 -23.48 -9.75
C VAL A 108 8.16 -21.97 -9.73
N GLU A 109 7.93 -21.38 -10.89
CA GLU A 109 7.42 -20.00 -10.96
C GLU A 109 6.08 -19.96 -10.24
N SER A 110 5.88 -18.98 -9.36
CA SER A 110 4.61 -18.76 -8.66
C SER A 110 3.42 -18.97 -9.60
N SER A 111 2.37 -19.70 -9.15
CA SER A 111 1.22 -19.96 -10.02
C SER A 111 0.71 -18.64 -10.60
N PRO A 112 0.68 -18.51 -11.94
CA PRO A 112 0.18 -17.30 -12.58
C PRO A 112 -1.24 -16.92 -12.15
N GLN A 113 -2.03 -17.91 -11.70
CA GLN A 113 -3.40 -17.70 -11.24
C GLN A 113 -3.45 -16.94 -9.91
N VAL A 114 -2.55 -17.24 -8.97
CA VAL A 114 -2.49 -16.59 -7.65
C VAL A 114 -2.01 -15.15 -7.79
N VAL A 115 -0.97 -14.92 -8.61
CA VAL A 115 -0.48 -13.57 -8.92
C VAL A 115 -1.55 -12.74 -9.64
N ARG A 116 -2.26 -13.33 -10.61
CA ARG A 116 -3.39 -12.66 -11.28
C ARG A 116 -4.52 -12.34 -10.32
N MET A 117 -4.86 -13.23 -9.40
CA MET A 117 -5.92 -13.00 -8.41
C MET A 117 -5.57 -11.84 -7.48
N MET A 118 -4.33 -11.82 -6.99
CA MET A 118 -3.81 -10.71 -6.19
C MET A 118 -3.87 -9.37 -6.93
N ASN A 119 -3.38 -9.31 -8.17
CA ASN A 119 -3.44 -8.10 -8.97
C ASN A 119 -4.89 -7.63 -9.18
N ARG A 120 -5.84 -8.57 -9.38
CA ARG A 120 -7.27 -8.25 -9.46
C ARG A 120 -7.78 -7.62 -8.17
N LEU A 121 -7.45 -8.18 -7.01
CA LEU A 121 -7.87 -7.65 -5.71
C LEU A 121 -7.31 -6.23 -5.47
N THR A 122 -6.05 -6.00 -5.80
CA THR A 122 -5.42 -4.67 -5.69
C THR A 122 -6.05 -3.66 -6.65
N THR A 123 -6.30 -4.05 -7.90
CA THR A 123 -6.99 -3.19 -8.87
C THR A 123 -8.40 -2.85 -8.40
N ILE A 124 -9.15 -3.83 -7.88
CA ILE A 124 -10.49 -3.60 -7.33
C ILE A 124 -10.43 -2.62 -6.15
N GLY A 125 -9.48 -2.80 -5.23
CA GLY A 125 -9.29 -1.89 -4.10
C GLY A 125 -8.97 -0.45 -4.54
N TYR A 126 -8.12 -0.29 -5.55
CA TYR A 126 -7.79 1.03 -6.10
C TYR A 126 -8.99 1.70 -6.78
N VAL A 127 -9.69 0.97 -7.64
CA VAL A 127 -10.89 1.45 -8.33
C VAL A 127 -11.98 1.82 -7.30
N SER A 128 -12.20 0.97 -6.30
CA SER A 128 -13.15 1.25 -5.22
C SER A 128 -12.78 2.51 -4.45
N SER A 129 -11.51 2.69 -4.11
CA SER A 129 -11.04 3.90 -3.40
C SER A 129 -11.23 5.17 -4.24
N ALA A 130 -10.90 5.12 -5.54
CA ALA A 130 -11.10 6.23 -6.45
C ALA A 130 -12.58 6.56 -6.63
N MET A 131 -13.45 5.55 -6.75
CA MET A 131 -14.90 5.74 -6.84
C MET A 131 -15.47 6.36 -5.55
N SER A 132 -15.06 5.90 -4.38
CA SER A 132 -15.48 6.48 -3.10
C SER A 132 -15.06 7.94 -2.97
N PHE A 133 -13.83 8.28 -3.38
CA PHE A 133 -13.36 9.66 -3.42
C PHE A 133 -14.19 10.54 -4.36
N MET A 134 -14.40 10.09 -5.60
CA MET A 134 -15.21 10.82 -6.59
C MET A 134 -16.65 11.01 -6.11
N ASN A 135 -17.24 10.01 -5.48
CA ASN A 135 -18.60 10.12 -4.93
C ASN A 135 -18.67 11.14 -3.79
N SER A 136 -17.66 11.16 -2.91
CA SER A 136 -17.55 12.18 -1.85
C SER A 136 -17.39 13.59 -2.42
N MET A 137 -16.60 13.76 -3.48
CA MET A 137 -16.44 15.03 -4.17
C MET A 137 -17.77 15.51 -4.79
N MET A 138 -18.48 14.63 -5.49
CA MET A 138 -19.77 14.95 -6.10
C MET A 138 -20.83 15.34 -5.06
N LEU A 139 -20.88 14.63 -3.93
CA LEU A 139 -21.79 14.96 -2.83
C LEU A 139 -21.48 16.36 -2.25
N THR A 140 -20.20 16.67 -2.09
CA THR A 140 -19.75 17.99 -1.61
C THR A 140 -20.15 19.11 -2.58
N VAL A 141 -19.94 18.93 -3.88
CA VAL A 141 -20.36 19.91 -4.90
C VAL A 141 -21.88 20.07 -4.90
N THR A 142 -22.62 18.97 -4.84
CA THR A 142 -24.09 19.01 -4.86
C THR A 142 -24.64 19.74 -3.64
N THR A 143 -24.16 19.39 -2.44
CA THR A 143 -24.60 20.03 -1.18
C THR A 143 -24.24 21.51 -1.12
N THR A 144 -23.05 21.90 -1.60
CA THR A 144 -22.64 23.31 -1.67
C THR A 144 -23.49 24.10 -2.67
N CYS A 145 -23.82 23.54 -3.84
CA CYS A 145 -24.73 24.17 -4.79
C CYS A 145 -26.13 24.41 -4.19
N PHE A 146 -26.72 23.40 -3.53
CA PHE A 146 -28.01 23.57 -2.85
C PHE A 146 -27.94 24.63 -1.75
N ALA A 147 -26.89 24.60 -0.92
CA ALA A 147 -26.68 25.60 0.12
C ALA A 147 -26.59 27.02 -0.46
N LEU A 148 -25.90 27.18 -1.58
CA LEU A 148 -25.78 28.47 -2.29
C LEU A 148 -27.14 28.97 -2.78
N VAL A 149 -27.95 28.09 -3.40
CA VAL A 149 -29.30 28.42 -3.88
C VAL A 149 -30.20 28.83 -2.71
N PHE A 150 -30.17 28.10 -1.60
CA PHE A 150 -30.94 28.45 -0.40
C PHE A 150 -30.48 29.79 0.19
N TYR A 151 -29.17 30.05 0.21
CA TYR A 151 -28.61 31.31 0.66
C TYR A 151 -29.07 32.49 -0.21
N ILE A 152 -29.01 32.34 -1.55
CA ILE A 152 -29.48 33.36 -2.50
C ILE A 152 -30.98 33.61 -2.28
N LYS A 153 -31.82 32.57 -2.21
CA LYS A 153 -33.25 32.70 -1.94
C LYS A 153 -33.54 33.40 -0.62
N LYS A 154 -32.79 33.07 0.45
CA LYS A 154 -32.89 33.74 1.75
C LYS A 154 -32.57 35.23 1.61
N LYS A 155 -31.45 35.58 0.98
CA LYS A 155 -31.02 36.98 0.81
C LYS A 155 -32.02 37.80 -0.02
N LEU A 156 -32.59 37.20 -1.09
CA LEU A 156 -33.63 37.84 -1.90
C LEU A 156 -34.91 38.09 -1.09
N ARG A 157 -35.33 37.13 -0.26
CA ARG A 157 -36.50 37.27 0.61
C ARG A 157 -36.31 38.37 1.65
N GLU A 158 -35.14 38.45 2.27
CA GLU A 158 -34.82 39.53 3.23
C GLU A 158 -34.80 40.91 2.55
N LYS A 159 -34.26 41.01 1.33
CA LYS A 159 -34.31 42.26 0.54
C LYS A 159 -35.75 42.68 0.21
N ALA A 160 -36.61 41.74 -0.17
CA ALA A 160 -38.02 42.01 -0.45
C ALA A 160 -38.78 42.49 0.80
N LYS A 161 -38.55 41.87 1.97
CA LYS A 161 -39.14 42.33 3.24
C LYS A 161 -38.72 43.76 3.59
N MET A 162 -37.43 44.09 3.45
CA MET A 162 -36.95 45.46 3.68
C MET A 162 -37.64 46.46 2.75
N GLN A 163 -37.75 46.16 1.45
CA GLN A 163 -38.44 47.07 0.51
C GLN A 163 -39.92 47.29 0.88
N ILE A 164 -40.63 46.24 1.31
CA ILE A 164 -42.03 46.35 1.76
C ILE A 164 -42.13 47.22 3.02
N SER A 165 -41.22 47.05 3.99
CA SER A 165 -41.17 47.87 5.21
C SER A 165 -40.98 49.35 4.88
N VAL A 166 -39.99 49.67 4.04
CA VAL A 166 -39.69 51.05 3.61
C VAL A 166 -40.89 51.67 2.88
N TYR A 167 -41.54 50.94 1.98
CA TYR A 167 -42.75 51.43 1.29
C TYR A 167 -43.90 51.72 2.27
N THR A 168 -44.08 50.86 3.27
CA THR A 168 -45.15 51.00 4.27
C THR A 168 -44.89 52.19 5.20
N GLU A 169 -43.64 52.41 5.60
CA GLU A 169 -43.22 53.57 6.39
C GLU A 169 -43.43 54.89 5.63
N LEU A 170 -43.03 54.95 4.35
CA LEU A 170 -43.27 56.13 3.49
C LEU A 170 -44.76 56.46 3.36
N LYS A 171 -45.60 55.44 3.13
CA LYS A 171 -47.05 55.62 3.04
C LYS A 171 -47.69 56.09 4.35
N GLN A 172 -47.21 55.61 5.49
CA GLN A 172 -47.66 56.09 6.81
C GLN A 172 -47.22 57.53 7.10
N GLN A 173 -46.05 57.95 6.61
CA GLN A 173 -45.61 59.35 6.73
C GLN A 173 -46.41 60.30 5.85
N GLU A 174 -46.80 59.89 4.64
CA GLU A 174 -47.71 60.69 3.79
C GLU A 174 -49.08 60.89 4.46
N HIS A 175 -49.65 59.82 5.02
CA HIS A 175 -50.93 59.90 5.74
C HIS A 175 -50.90 60.75 7.01
N LYS A 176 -49.72 60.96 7.62
CA LYS A 176 -49.56 61.85 8.80
C LYS A 176 -49.37 63.32 8.44
N LYS A 177 -49.18 63.66 7.16
CA LYS A 177 -48.97 65.03 6.67
C LYS A 177 -50.24 65.69 6.12
N HIS A 178 -51.36 64.98 6.08
CA HIS A 178 -52.71 65.49 5.85
C HIS A 178 -53.51 65.49 7.14
#